data_AF-Q313M2-F1
#
_entry.id   AF-Q313M2-F1
#
_cell.length_a   1.000
_cell.length_b   1.000
_cell.length_c   1.000
_cell.angle_alpha   90.00
_cell.angle_beta   90.00
_cell.angle_gamma   90.00
#
_symmetry.space_group_name_H-M   'P 1'
#
loop_
_entity.id
_entity.type
_entity.pdbx_description
1 polymer ?
#
loop_
_entity_poly.entity_id
_entity_poly.type
_entity_poly.pdbx_seq_one_letter_code
_entity_poly.pdbx_strand_id
1 'polypeptide(L)'
;MNQLFSAPVHGRCPRCEGTPERIPDSGVLYICPPIIPSCEALRRYLQQKAMPYTEVYQDIFAIPFDRMSLEFFCEEYLEHIGSLEQKDTRSLLLAHGEELTVRHVARMRPLETIVARLQGEWLIDMLDNGRLETHFQPIVNAASPADVHAYECLARGIDEDGAIIGPARMFGVAKSADLLFNLDRACRLAAIDGMGRYGLDRPLFINFNPATIYNPVYCLQTTMNAISKAGLQPDMVVFEVVESDEVQDVNHLLNILRYYRDHGFKVALDDLGAGFSSLNLLARLKPDYVKLDMGLVHDVHREEYKAVITGNLLAMARGLGIKTIAEGVETEGEWRWLAAHGADYVQGFLFARPAAPPDAVKVPCCP
;
A
#
# COMPACT_ATOMS: atom_id res chain seq x y z
N MET A 1 -11.64 -33.27 -9.22
CA MET A 1 -11.67 -33.15 -7.75
C MET A 1 -11.61 -31.67 -7.35
N ASN A 2 -12.59 -30.86 -7.81
CA ASN A 2 -12.57 -29.39 -7.65
C ASN A 2 -13.99 -28.79 -7.58
N GLN A 3 -14.89 -29.43 -6.82
CA GLN A 3 -16.27 -28.95 -6.64
C GLN A 3 -16.46 -28.07 -5.38
N LEU A 4 -15.41 -27.85 -4.58
CA LEU A 4 -15.50 -27.10 -3.31
C LEU A 4 -15.56 -25.57 -3.46
N PHE A 5 -15.33 -25.00 -4.65
CA PHE A 5 -15.27 -23.54 -4.87
C PHE A 5 -16.36 -23.00 -5.82
N SER A 6 -17.39 -23.80 -6.12
CA SER A 6 -18.46 -23.43 -7.06
C SER A 6 -19.74 -22.88 -6.41
N ALA A 7 -19.73 -22.65 -5.10
CA ALA A 7 -20.86 -22.01 -4.43
C ALA A 7 -20.86 -20.49 -4.70
N PRO A 8 -22.02 -19.86 -4.96
CA PRO A 8 -22.11 -18.40 -4.98
C PRO A 8 -21.71 -17.89 -3.61
N VAL A 9 -20.61 -17.13 -3.56
CA VAL A 9 -20.05 -16.58 -2.34
C VAL A 9 -20.93 -15.41 -1.90
N HIS A 10 -22.01 -15.72 -1.19
CA HIS A 10 -22.79 -14.74 -0.45
C HIS A 10 -22.16 -14.57 0.93
N GLY A 11 -21.24 -13.62 1.04
CA GLY A 11 -20.58 -13.27 2.29
C GLY A 11 -19.79 -11.98 2.13
N ARG A 12 -19.87 -11.12 3.14
CA ARG A 12 -19.15 -9.83 3.21
C ARG A 12 -17.83 -10.06 3.93
N CYS A 13 -16.74 -9.50 3.43
CA CYS A 13 -15.45 -9.56 4.11
C CYS A 13 -15.43 -8.52 5.26
N PRO A 14 -15.31 -8.92 6.54
CA PRO A 14 -15.40 -8.00 7.67
C PRO A 14 -14.31 -6.92 7.66
N ARG A 15 -13.11 -7.27 7.16
CA ARG A 15 -12.01 -6.32 6.95
C ARG A 15 -12.30 -5.34 5.81
N CYS A 16 -13.04 -5.80 4.79
CA CYS A 16 -13.32 -5.05 3.57
C CYS A 16 -14.50 -4.07 3.72
N GLU A 17 -15.37 -4.27 4.70
CA GLU A 17 -16.53 -3.40 4.96
C GLU A 17 -16.42 -2.57 6.23
N GLY A 18 -15.50 -2.90 7.14
CA GLY A 18 -15.26 -2.11 8.34
C GLY A 18 -14.54 -0.80 8.05
N THR A 19 -15.05 0.30 8.60
CA THR A 19 -14.23 1.47 8.88
C THR A 19 -13.13 1.07 9.87
N PRO A 20 -11.94 1.69 9.81
CA PRO A 20 -10.93 1.49 10.85
C PRO A 20 -11.54 1.74 12.23
N GLU A 21 -11.42 0.77 13.13
CA GLU A 21 -11.88 0.94 14.51
C GLU A 21 -11.07 2.07 15.15
N ARG A 22 -11.74 3.13 15.63
CA ARG A 22 -11.11 4.24 16.36
C ARG A 22 -10.79 3.82 17.79
N ILE A 23 -9.80 4.46 18.38
CA ILE A 23 -9.50 4.25 19.81
C ILE A 23 -10.62 4.91 20.62
N PRO A 24 -11.24 4.21 21.58
CA PRO A 24 -12.31 4.79 22.37
C PRO A 24 -11.78 5.93 23.27
N ASP A 25 -12.61 6.93 23.56
CA ASP A 25 -12.22 8.09 24.37
C ASP A 25 -11.95 7.73 25.84
N SER A 26 -12.51 6.62 26.31
CA SER A 26 -12.28 6.08 27.65
C SER A 26 -12.56 4.58 27.69
N GLY A 27 -11.95 3.90 28.66
CA GLY A 27 -12.10 2.46 28.78
C GLY A 27 -11.04 1.82 29.67
N VAL A 28 -10.64 0.60 29.30
CA VAL A 28 -9.59 -0.16 29.98
C VAL A 28 -8.55 -0.64 28.98
N LEU A 29 -7.29 -0.31 29.25
CA LEU A 29 -6.13 -0.81 28.54
C LEU A 29 -5.62 -2.04 29.28
N TYR A 30 -5.74 -3.21 28.65
CA TYR A 30 -5.12 -4.43 29.12
C TYR A 30 -3.72 -4.54 28.53
N ILE A 31 -2.70 -4.74 29.38
CA ILE A 31 -1.31 -4.94 28.99
C ILE A 31 -0.76 -6.23 29.61
N CYS A 32 -0.06 -7.01 28.79
CA CYS A 32 0.63 -8.23 29.16
C CYS A 32 2.08 -8.13 28.67
N PRO A 33 3.02 -7.69 29.53
CA PRO A 33 4.44 -7.63 29.20
C PRO A 33 5.03 -9.05 29.00
N PRO A 34 6.11 -9.20 28.21
CA PRO A 34 6.59 -10.51 27.79
C PRO A 34 7.34 -11.28 28.89
N ILE A 35 7.88 -10.58 29.90
CA ILE A 35 8.73 -11.16 30.95
C ILE A 35 8.48 -10.50 32.31
N ILE A 36 8.78 -11.23 33.39
CA ILE A 36 8.59 -10.76 34.78
C ILE A 36 9.28 -9.40 35.06
N PRO A 37 10.53 -9.14 34.63
CA PRO A 37 11.15 -7.82 34.82
C PRO A 37 10.36 -6.67 34.19
N SER A 38 9.73 -6.91 33.03
CA SER A 38 8.85 -5.94 32.36
C SER A 38 7.56 -5.70 33.16
N CYS A 39 6.97 -6.75 33.73
CA CYS A 39 5.84 -6.63 34.64
C CYS A 39 6.19 -5.79 35.88
N GLU A 40 7.36 -6.02 36.48
CA GLU A 40 7.85 -5.23 37.61
C GLU A 40 8.11 -3.76 37.23
N ALA A 41 8.69 -3.51 36.06
CA ALA A 41 8.93 -2.17 35.54
C ALA A 41 7.61 -1.41 35.32
N LEU A 42 6.62 -2.05 34.67
CA LEU A 42 5.28 -1.48 34.50
C LEU A 42 4.62 -1.16 35.84
N ARG A 43 4.68 -2.11 36.79
CA ARG A 43 4.09 -1.93 38.13
C ARG A 43 4.70 -0.72 38.86
N ARG A 44 6.03 -0.60 38.84
CA ARG A 44 6.74 0.55 39.45
C ARG A 44 6.36 1.85 38.78
N TYR A 45 6.28 1.88 37.44
CA TYR A 45 5.86 3.06 36.68
C TYR A 45 4.45 3.50 37.07
N LEU A 46 3.47 2.60 37.04
CA LEU A 46 2.07 2.90 37.36
C LEU A 46 1.92 3.44 38.80
N GLN A 47 2.64 2.84 39.76
CA GLN A 47 2.67 3.29 41.15
C GLN A 47 3.32 4.68 41.30
N GLN A 48 4.47 4.91 40.65
CA GLN A 48 5.18 6.19 40.70
C GLN A 48 4.34 7.34 40.12
N LYS A 49 3.55 7.05 39.09
CA LYS A 49 2.65 8.01 38.43
C LYS A 49 1.26 8.10 39.04
N ALA A 50 0.99 7.34 40.10
CA ALA A 50 -0.32 7.23 40.72
C ALA A 50 -1.45 6.89 39.73
N MET A 51 -1.12 6.11 38.69
CA MET A 51 -2.11 5.65 37.71
C MET A 51 -2.90 4.47 38.30
N PRO A 52 -4.25 4.48 38.22
CA PRO A 52 -5.05 3.37 38.70
C PRO A 52 -4.80 2.13 37.82
N TYR A 53 -4.67 0.96 38.45
CA TYR A 53 -4.61 -0.31 37.73
C TYR A 53 -5.09 -1.48 38.62
N THR A 54 -5.47 -2.58 37.97
CA THR A 54 -5.76 -3.86 38.61
C THR A 54 -5.00 -4.99 37.92
N GLU A 55 -4.46 -5.94 38.69
CA GLU A 55 -3.84 -7.14 38.13
C GLU A 55 -4.90 -8.24 38.01
N VAL A 56 -5.37 -8.47 36.78
CA VAL A 56 -6.45 -9.44 36.50
C VAL A 56 -5.96 -10.86 36.72
N TYR A 57 -4.70 -11.12 36.37
CA TYR A 57 -4.02 -12.39 36.57
C TYR A 57 -2.50 -12.19 36.51
N GLN A 58 -1.83 -12.08 37.67
CA GLN A 58 -0.37 -11.91 37.92
C GLN A 58 0.42 -10.96 37.00
N ASP A 59 0.44 -11.21 35.69
CA ASP A 59 1.20 -10.49 34.68
C ASP A 59 0.30 -9.70 33.69
N ILE A 60 -1.03 -9.71 33.91
CA ILE A 60 -1.99 -8.95 33.10
C ILE A 60 -2.49 -7.74 33.89
N PHE A 61 -2.17 -6.55 33.39
CA PHE A 61 -2.54 -5.27 33.97
C PHE A 61 -3.74 -4.70 33.24
N ALA A 62 -4.80 -4.34 33.97
CA ALA A 62 -5.92 -3.57 33.48
C ALA A 62 -5.79 -2.14 34.01
N ILE A 63 -5.60 -1.19 33.10
CA ILE A 63 -5.36 0.23 33.38
C ILE A 63 -6.56 1.01 32.85
N PRO A 64 -7.47 1.49 33.73
CA PRO A 64 -8.51 2.42 33.31
C PRO A 64 -7.89 3.67 32.70
N PHE A 65 -8.45 4.14 31.60
CA PHE A 65 -7.96 5.33 30.92
C PHE A 65 -9.11 6.24 30.47
N ASP A 66 -8.81 7.53 30.43
CA ASP A 66 -9.38 8.49 29.52
C ASP A 66 -8.36 8.82 28.42
N ARG A 67 -8.77 9.64 27.44
CA ARG A 67 -7.93 9.97 26.30
C ARG A 67 -6.56 10.55 26.70
N MET A 68 -6.56 11.50 27.62
CA MET A 68 -5.36 12.23 28.03
C MET A 68 -4.38 11.31 28.79
N SER A 69 -4.89 10.45 29.66
CA SER A 69 -4.08 9.49 30.42
C SER A 69 -3.51 8.39 29.54
N LEU A 70 -4.23 7.95 28.50
CA LEU A 70 -3.72 7.00 27.52
C LEU A 70 -2.59 7.60 26.67
N GLU A 71 -2.76 8.82 26.18
CA GLU A 71 -1.72 9.54 25.42
C GLU A 71 -0.48 9.75 26.28
N PHE A 72 -0.65 10.24 27.51
CA PHE A 72 0.44 10.41 28.47
C PHE A 72 1.18 9.09 28.74
N PHE A 73 0.45 7.99 28.95
CA PHE A 73 1.04 6.66 29.13
C PHE A 73 1.86 6.25 27.90
N CYS A 74 1.31 6.41 26.70
CA CYS A 74 1.99 6.03 25.47
C CYS A 74 3.20 6.91 25.15
N GLU A 75 3.17 8.20 25.46
CA GLU A 75 4.33 9.07 25.30
C GLU A 75 5.42 8.75 26.32
N GLU A 76 5.06 8.64 27.60
CA GLU A 76 6.08 8.53 28.64
C GLU A 76 6.54 7.09 28.89
N TYR A 77 5.63 6.16 29.19
CA TYR A 77 6.04 4.79 29.57
C TYR A 77 6.79 4.09 28.44
N LEU A 78 6.44 4.37 27.20
CA LEU A 78 6.98 3.66 26.05
C LEU A 78 8.37 4.12 25.64
N GLU A 79 8.74 5.36 25.97
CA GLU A 79 10.14 5.80 25.88
C GLU A 79 11.07 5.00 26.80
N HIS A 80 10.53 4.36 27.84
CA HIS A 80 11.30 3.60 28.83
C HIS A 80 11.42 2.10 28.52
N ILE A 81 10.76 1.60 27.46
CA ILE A 81 10.83 0.20 27.05
C ILE A 81 11.40 0.05 25.65
N GLY A 82 12.25 -0.98 25.47
CA GLY A 82 12.92 -1.23 24.19
C GLY A 82 11.95 -1.63 23.07
N SER A 83 12.33 -1.41 21.82
CA SER A 83 11.47 -1.74 20.66
C SER A 83 11.07 -3.22 20.58
N LEU A 84 11.94 -4.14 21.00
CA LEU A 84 11.61 -5.56 21.08
C LEU A 84 10.54 -5.84 22.15
N GLU A 85 10.64 -5.16 23.30
CA GLU A 85 9.67 -5.28 24.39
C GLU A 85 8.32 -4.71 23.98
N GLN A 86 8.26 -3.61 23.24
CA GLN A 86 7.02 -3.07 22.69
C GLN A 86 6.34 -4.03 21.70
N LYS A 87 7.13 -4.76 20.90
CA LYS A 87 6.64 -5.77 19.94
C LYS A 87 6.05 -6.98 20.63
N ASP A 88 6.70 -7.44 21.70
CA ASP A 88 6.33 -8.66 22.40
C ASP A 88 5.28 -8.40 23.49
N THR A 89 5.14 -7.17 23.97
CA THR A 89 4.07 -6.77 24.90
C THR A 89 2.73 -6.80 24.20
N ARG A 90 1.81 -7.64 24.69
CA ARG A 90 0.45 -7.75 24.16
C ARG A 90 -0.46 -6.75 24.85
N SER A 91 -1.36 -6.17 24.08
CA SER A 91 -2.24 -5.10 24.52
C SER A 91 -3.62 -5.19 23.90
N LEU A 92 -4.64 -4.69 24.61
CA LEU A 92 -6.03 -4.65 24.17
C LEU A 92 -6.72 -3.43 24.80
N LEU A 93 -7.41 -2.65 23.98
CA LEU A 93 -8.28 -1.58 24.44
C LEU A 93 -9.73 -2.08 24.39
N LEU A 94 -10.45 -1.90 25.50
CA LEU A 94 -11.90 -2.08 25.56
C LEU A 94 -12.54 -0.74 25.90
N ALA A 95 -13.66 -0.42 25.25
CA ALA A 95 -14.40 0.80 25.53
C ALA A 95 -15.04 0.75 26.92
N HIS A 96 -15.36 1.91 27.49
CA HIS A 96 -16.05 1.98 28.78
C HIS A 96 -17.35 1.16 28.77
N GLY A 97 -17.47 0.25 29.74
CA GLY A 97 -18.63 -0.65 29.88
C GLY A 97 -18.54 -1.98 29.11
N GLU A 98 -17.49 -2.20 28.31
CA GLU A 98 -17.25 -3.51 27.69
C GLU A 98 -16.59 -4.48 28.67
N GLU A 99 -17.11 -5.71 28.72
CA GLU A 99 -16.52 -6.78 29.51
C GLU A 99 -15.47 -7.56 28.71
N LEU A 100 -14.36 -7.92 29.37
CA LEU A 100 -13.34 -8.77 28.77
C LEU A 100 -13.90 -10.18 28.53
N THR A 101 -13.93 -10.59 27.26
CA THR A 101 -14.30 -11.95 26.86
C THR A 101 -13.15 -12.64 26.14
N VAL A 102 -13.22 -13.97 26.04
CA VAL A 102 -12.25 -14.76 25.27
C VAL A 102 -12.16 -14.36 23.79
N ARG A 103 -13.20 -13.71 23.23
CA ARG A 103 -13.15 -13.19 21.86
C ARG A 103 -12.20 -12.00 21.71
N HIS A 104 -12.00 -11.22 22.78
CA HIS A 104 -11.08 -10.09 22.77
C HIS A 104 -9.61 -10.51 22.83
N VAL A 105 -9.32 -11.70 23.39
CA VAL A 105 -7.96 -12.27 23.40
C VAL A 105 -7.43 -12.42 21.96
N ALA A 106 -8.27 -12.84 21.02
CA ALA A 106 -7.91 -12.95 19.60
C ALA A 106 -7.65 -11.60 18.92
N ARG A 107 -8.00 -10.48 19.56
CA ARG A 107 -7.80 -9.11 19.08
C ARG A 107 -6.62 -8.40 19.74
N MET A 108 -5.92 -9.06 20.66
CA MET A 108 -4.74 -8.47 21.28
C MET A 108 -3.67 -8.15 20.22
N ARG A 109 -3.03 -7.00 20.38
CA ARG A 109 -2.03 -6.47 19.45
C ARG A 109 -0.73 -6.18 20.18
N PRO A 110 0.42 -6.12 19.50
CA PRO A 110 1.60 -5.49 20.04
C PRO A 110 1.29 -4.11 20.60
N LEU A 111 1.94 -3.72 21.70
CA LEU A 111 1.76 -2.39 22.29
C LEU A 111 2.14 -1.29 21.30
N GLU A 112 3.19 -1.51 20.49
CA GLU A 112 3.57 -0.58 19.41
C GLU A 112 2.43 -0.28 18.42
N THR A 113 1.50 -1.23 18.20
CA THR A 113 0.37 -1.03 17.28
C THR A 113 -0.67 -0.07 17.86
N ILE A 114 -0.90 -0.08 19.18
CA ILE A 114 -1.80 0.88 19.83
C ILE A 114 -1.23 2.30 19.70
N VAL A 115 0.06 2.45 19.92
CA VAL A 115 0.77 3.74 19.82
C VAL A 115 0.68 4.29 18.42
N ALA A 116 1.00 3.45 17.44
CA ALA A 116 0.90 3.82 16.05
C ALA A 116 -0.53 4.20 15.66
N ARG A 117 -1.54 3.58 16.29
CA ARG A 117 -2.95 3.97 16.09
C ARG A 117 -3.30 5.32 16.70
N LEU A 118 -2.83 5.63 17.92
CA LEU A 118 -3.00 6.95 18.54
C LEU A 118 -2.35 8.03 17.68
N GLN A 119 -1.09 7.83 17.29
CA GLN A 119 -0.34 8.75 16.44
C GLN A 119 -0.87 8.81 14.99
N GLY A 120 -1.62 7.77 14.58
CA GLY A 120 -2.16 7.59 13.24
C GLY A 120 -3.64 7.94 13.10
N GLU A 121 -4.27 8.56 14.10
CA GLU A 121 -5.70 8.90 14.02
C GLU A 121 -6.03 9.85 12.88
N TRP A 122 -5.12 10.77 12.56
CA TRP A 122 -5.24 11.64 11.39
C TRP A 122 -5.42 10.84 10.10
N LEU A 123 -4.84 9.63 10.00
CA LEU A 123 -4.99 8.76 8.83
C LEU A 123 -6.40 8.17 8.77
N ILE A 124 -6.94 7.73 9.92
CA ILE A 124 -8.33 7.24 10.00
C ILE A 124 -9.29 8.37 9.64
N ASP A 125 -9.07 9.56 10.19
CA ASP A 125 -9.90 10.72 9.91
C ASP A 125 -9.84 11.14 8.43
N MET A 126 -8.65 11.19 7.84
CA MET A 126 -8.45 11.45 6.42
C MET A 126 -9.21 10.45 5.54
N LEU A 127 -9.19 9.16 5.89
CA LEU A 127 -9.91 8.11 5.18
C LEU A 127 -11.45 8.25 5.33
N ASP A 128 -11.95 8.50 6.54
CA ASP A 128 -13.38 8.64 6.83
C ASP A 128 -13.97 9.87 6.12
N ASN A 129 -13.21 10.96 6.05
CA ASN A 129 -13.63 12.21 5.42
C ASN A 129 -13.32 12.30 3.91
N GLY A 130 -12.85 11.21 3.29
CA GLY A 130 -12.58 11.16 1.85
C GLY A 130 -11.47 12.12 1.39
N ARG A 131 -10.53 12.47 2.27
CA ARG A 131 -9.41 13.39 2.00
C ARG A 131 -8.21 12.69 1.36
N LEU A 132 -8.49 11.73 0.48
CA LEU A 132 -7.51 10.99 -0.28
C LEU A 132 -7.73 11.29 -1.77
N GLU A 133 -6.73 11.86 -2.41
CA GLU A 133 -6.71 12.20 -3.83
C GLU A 133 -5.74 11.30 -4.58
N THR A 134 -5.98 11.11 -5.88
CA THR A 134 -5.05 10.42 -6.79
C THR A 134 -4.48 11.42 -7.77
N HIS A 135 -3.15 11.55 -7.76
CA HIS A 135 -2.45 12.22 -8.85
C HIS A 135 -2.18 11.21 -9.97
N PHE A 136 -2.35 11.65 -11.20
CA PHE A 136 -2.16 10.83 -12.39
C PHE A 136 -0.87 11.25 -13.08
N GLN A 137 0.05 10.31 -13.30
CA GLN A 137 1.22 10.56 -14.12
C GLN A 137 1.09 9.80 -15.45
N PRO A 138 1.21 10.47 -16.60
CA PRO A 138 1.06 9.82 -17.89
C PRO A 138 2.22 8.87 -18.19
N ILE A 139 1.88 7.68 -18.67
CA ILE A 139 2.74 6.72 -19.33
C ILE A 139 2.50 6.88 -20.83
N VAL A 140 3.54 7.24 -21.58
CA VAL A 140 3.41 7.63 -22.99
C VAL A 140 4.11 6.66 -23.92
N ASN A 141 3.66 6.59 -25.18
CA ASN A 141 4.31 5.78 -26.19
C ASN A 141 5.75 6.26 -26.45
N ALA A 142 6.74 5.37 -26.35
CA ALA A 142 8.15 5.74 -26.48
C ALA A 142 8.48 6.33 -27.87
N ALA A 143 7.84 5.82 -28.93
CA ALA A 143 8.03 6.29 -30.30
C ALA A 143 7.16 7.52 -30.64
N SER A 144 6.11 7.78 -29.87
CA SER A 144 5.19 8.90 -30.10
C SER A 144 4.66 9.46 -28.77
N PRO A 145 5.46 10.25 -28.03
CA PRO A 145 5.09 10.70 -26.68
C PRO A 145 3.79 11.50 -26.58
N ALA A 146 3.29 12.04 -27.69
CA ALA A 146 1.97 12.68 -27.73
C ALA A 146 0.81 11.70 -27.48
N ASP A 147 1.00 10.41 -27.73
CA ASP A 147 0.01 9.37 -27.45
C ASP A 147 0.19 8.83 -26.03
N VAL A 148 -0.71 9.27 -25.14
CA VAL A 148 -0.80 8.74 -23.78
C VAL A 148 -1.35 7.34 -23.83
N HIS A 149 -0.56 6.38 -23.35
CA HIS A 149 -0.97 4.99 -23.26
C HIS A 149 -1.81 4.73 -22.01
N ALA A 150 -1.37 5.25 -20.85
CA ALA A 150 -1.99 4.98 -19.56
C ALA A 150 -1.63 6.06 -18.52
N TYR A 151 -2.16 5.94 -17.31
CA TYR A 151 -1.79 6.78 -16.17
C TYR A 151 -1.41 5.94 -14.95
N GLU A 152 -0.26 6.22 -14.34
CA GLU A 152 0.04 5.73 -13.00
C GLU A 152 -0.71 6.53 -11.94
N CYS A 153 -1.36 5.82 -11.02
CA CYS A 153 -2.17 6.38 -9.95
C CYS A 153 -1.35 6.50 -8.67
N LEU A 154 -1.05 7.74 -8.29
CA LEU A 154 -0.18 8.08 -7.18
C LEU A 154 -0.99 8.76 -6.08
N ALA A 155 -1.23 8.03 -4.99
CA ALA A 155 -2.04 8.50 -3.87
C ALA A 155 -1.43 9.72 -3.16
N ARG A 156 -2.28 10.68 -2.78
CA ARG A 156 -1.97 11.87 -1.98
C ARG A 156 -3.02 12.01 -0.88
N GLY A 157 -2.58 12.05 0.37
CA GLY A 157 -3.45 12.44 1.47
C GLY A 157 -3.54 13.96 1.54
N ILE A 158 -4.67 14.49 2.01
CA ILE A 158 -4.86 15.92 2.23
C ILE A 158 -5.12 16.13 3.72
N ASP A 159 -4.26 16.90 4.39
CA ASP A 159 -4.47 17.24 5.80
C ASP A 159 -5.60 18.27 6.00
N GLU A 160 -5.84 18.69 7.24
CA GLU A 160 -7.00 19.56 7.56
C GLU A 160 -6.83 20.97 7.02
N ASP A 161 -5.57 21.40 6.85
CA ASP A 161 -5.20 22.70 6.32
C ASP A 161 -5.08 22.69 4.78
N GLY A 162 -5.28 21.53 4.15
CA GLY A 162 -5.22 21.34 2.70
C GLY A 162 -3.82 21.00 2.16
N ALA A 163 -2.83 20.73 3.01
CA ALA A 163 -1.49 20.35 2.58
C ALA A 163 -1.41 18.86 2.20
N ILE A 164 -0.51 18.56 1.27
CA ILE A 164 -0.33 17.21 0.73
C ILE A 164 0.51 16.35 1.68
N ILE A 165 -0.04 15.19 2.03
CA ILE A 165 0.63 14.11 2.73
C ILE A 165 1.11 13.08 1.71
N GLY A 166 2.43 12.88 1.63
CA GLY A 166 3.05 11.93 0.71
C GLY A 166 2.78 10.47 1.08
N PRO A 167 2.84 9.55 0.08
CA PRO A 167 2.55 8.13 0.28
C PRO A 167 3.47 7.47 1.31
N ALA A 168 4.76 7.78 1.33
CA ALA A 168 5.71 7.19 2.29
C ALA A 168 5.26 7.39 3.76
N ARG A 169 4.77 8.59 4.11
CA ARG A 169 4.24 8.87 5.45
C ARG A 169 2.94 8.12 5.71
N MET A 170 2.00 8.14 4.76
CA MET A 170 0.71 7.44 4.90
C MET A 170 0.90 5.93 5.08
N PHE A 171 1.66 5.29 4.19
CA PHE A 171 1.90 3.85 4.22
C PHE A 171 2.76 3.42 5.42
N GLY A 172 3.71 4.26 5.86
CA GLY A 172 4.48 4.04 7.08
C GLY A 172 3.60 3.96 8.32
N VAL A 173 2.71 4.95 8.50
CA VAL A 173 1.72 4.95 9.60
C VAL A 173 0.72 3.82 9.43
N ALA A 174 0.25 3.56 8.21
CA ALA A 174 -0.72 2.50 7.97
C ALA A 174 -0.18 1.11 8.33
N LYS A 175 1.11 0.86 8.08
CA LYS A 175 1.77 -0.39 8.43
C LYS A 175 1.88 -0.57 9.95
N SER A 176 2.36 0.44 10.67
CA SER A 176 2.51 0.36 12.13
C SER A 176 1.16 0.33 12.87
N ALA A 177 0.14 1.00 12.34
CA ALA A 177 -1.20 1.09 12.91
C ALA A 177 -2.16 -0.05 12.49
N ASP A 178 -1.69 -1.02 11.69
CA ASP A 178 -2.50 -2.09 11.08
C ASP A 178 -3.72 -1.55 10.29
N LEU A 179 -3.48 -0.48 9.53
CA LEU A 179 -4.42 0.20 8.62
C LEU A 179 -4.05 0.02 7.15
N LEU A 180 -3.00 -0.76 6.84
CA LEU A 180 -2.47 -0.92 5.48
C LEU A 180 -3.55 -1.40 4.50
N PHE A 181 -4.41 -2.33 4.92
CA PHE A 181 -5.55 -2.78 4.13
C PHE A 181 -6.54 -1.64 3.81
N ASN A 182 -6.87 -0.83 4.81
CA ASN A 182 -7.83 0.26 4.67
C ASN A 182 -7.29 1.33 3.71
N LEU A 183 -6.01 1.69 3.84
CA LEU A 183 -5.34 2.64 2.97
C LEU A 183 -5.24 2.11 1.53
N ASP A 184 -4.75 0.88 1.32
CA ASP A 184 -4.64 0.26 -0.02
C ASP A 184 -5.99 0.23 -0.75
N ARG A 185 -7.05 -0.18 -0.04
CA ARG A 185 -8.41 -0.17 -0.58
C ARG A 185 -8.86 1.24 -0.94
N ALA A 186 -8.64 2.22 -0.06
CA ALA A 186 -9.03 3.60 -0.32
C ALA A 186 -8.29 4.19 -1.52
N CYS A 187 -6.99 3.92 -1.68
CA CYS A 187 -6.20 4.33 -2.84
C CYS A 187 -6.79 3.78 -4.14
N ARG A 188 -7.11 2.47 -4.19
CA ARG A 188 -7.76 1.84 -5.36
C ARG A 188 -9.08 2.51 -5.72
N LEU A 189 -9.91 2.80 -4.72
CA LEU A 189 -11.21 3.45 -4.94
C LEU A 189 -11.06 4.90 -5.39
N ALA A 190 -10.14 5.66 -4.80
CA ALA A 190 -9.85 7.03 -5.17
C ALA A 190 -9.32 7.15 -6.61
N ALA A 191 -8.50 6.19 -7.06
CA ALA A 191 -8.01 6.15 -8.44
C ALA A 191 -9.15 5.95 -9.46
N ILE A 192 -10.05 4.99 -9.19
CA ILE A 192 -11.22 4.72 -10.05
C ILE A 192 -12.20 5.88 -10.06
N ASP A 193 -12.45 6.50 -8.88
CA ASP A 193 -13.29 7.70 -8.79
C ASP A 193 -12.69 8.88 -9.57
N GLY A 194 -11.38 9.11 -9.40
CA GLY A 194 -10.64 10.16 -10.10
C GLY A 194 -10.69 9.99 -11.63
N MET A 195 -10.60 8.76 -12.14
CA MET A 195 -10.75 8.48 -13.58
C MET A 195 -12.09 8.97 -14.12
N GLY A 196 -13.20 8.65 -13.44
CA GLY A 196 -14.52 9.13 -13.81
C GLY A 196 -14.67 10.65 -13.66
N ARG A 197 -14.13 11.21 -12.56
CA ARG A 197 -14.17 12.64 -12.26
C ARG A 197 -13.46 13.50 -13.30
N TYR A 198 -12.29 13.07 -13.77
CA TYR A 198 -11.47 13.80 -14.74
C TYR A 198 -11.70 13.34 -16.18
N GLY A 199 -12.60 12.38 -16.42
CA GLY A 199 -12.94 11.88 -17.76
C GLY A 199 -11.78 11.19 -18.47
N LEU A 200 -10.92 10.49 -17.73
CA LEU A 200 -9.78 9.78 -18.31
C LEU A 200 -10.27 8.53 -19.04
N ASP A 201 -9.77 8.31 -20.25
CA ASP A 201 -10.18 7.22 -21.15
C ASP A 201 -9.05 6.21 -21.43
N ARG A 202 -7.98 6.28 -20.64
CA ARG A 202 -6.81 5.40 -20.74
C ARG A 202 -6.68 4.51 -19.50
N PRO A 203 -6.05 3.32 -19.61
CA PRO A 203 -5.82 2.44 -18.48
C PRO A 203 -5.14 3.11 -17.30
N LEU A 204 -5.50 2.68 -16.09
CA LEU A 204 -4.92 3.08 -14.83
C LEU A 204 -3.96 2.01 -14.33
N PHE A 205 -2.75 2.41 -13.99
CA PHE A 205 -1.79 1.60 -13.26
C PHE A 205 -1.94 1.90 -11.77
N ILE A 206 -2.29 0.88 -10.99
CA ILE A 206 -2.60 1.01 -9.57
C ILE A 206 -1.71 0.07 -8.77
N ASN A 207 -0.91 0.68 -7.89
CA ASN A 207 -0.11 -0.02 -6.89
C ASN A 207 -0.95 -0.97 -6.03
N PHE A 208 -0.41 -2.17 -5.81
CA PHE A 208 -1.08 -3.26 -5.11
C PHE A 208 -0.15 -3.92 -4.08
N ASN A 209 -0.54 -3.91 -2.80
CA ASN A 209 0.19 -4.67 -1.78
C ASN A 209 -0.44 -6.06 -1.52
N PRO A 210 0.27 -7.17 -1.83
CA PRO A 210 -0.27 -8.53 -1.65
C PRO A 210 -0.54 -8.90 -0.18
N ALA A 211 0.17 -8.31 0.78
CA ALA A 211 -0.04 -8.56 2.20
C ALA A 211 -1.42 -8.08 2.68
N THR A 212 -2.09 -7.21 1.91
CA THR A 212 -3.43 -6.72 2.24
C THR A 212 -4.55 -7.66 1.74
N ILE A 213 -4.28 -8.56 0.80
CA ILE A 213 -5.32 -9.43 0.24
C ILE A 213 -5.31 -10.78 0.92
N TYR A 214 -6.24 -10.99 1.84
CA TYR A 214 -6.44 -12.30 2.46
C TYR A 214 -7.15 -13.28 1.53
N ASN A 215 -8.19 -12.81 0.85
CA ASN A 215 -8.94 -13.61 -0.10
C ASN A 215 -9.34 -12.74 -1.30
N PRO A 216 -8.79 -13.00 -2.50
CA PRO A 216 -9.02 -12.15 -3.66
C PRO A 216 -10.48 -12.11 -4.08
N VAL A 217 -11.26 -13.17 -3.80
CA VAL A 217 -12.70 -13.23 -4.11
C VAL A 217 -13.46 -12.13 -3.40
N TYR A 218 -13.15 -11.85 -2.13
CA TYR A 218 -13.86 -10.82 -1.39
C TYR A 218 -13.18 -9.45 -1.50
N CYS A 219 -11.84 -9.40 -1.46
CA CYS A 219 -11.11 -8.14 -1.44
C CYS A 219 -11.14 -7.39 -2.79
N LEU A 220 -11.44 -8.08 -3.90
CA LEU A 220 -11.59 -7.45 -5.22
C LEU A 220 -13.02 -6.97 -5.49
N GLN A 221 -14.02 -7.43 -4.73
CA GLN A 221 -15.43 -7.03 -4.94
C GLN A 221 -15.62 -5.52 -4.88
N THR A 222 -14.94 -4.84 -3.96
CA THR A 222 -15.05 -3.38 -3.83
C THR A 222 -14.50 -2.67 -5.05
N THR A 223 -13.41 -3.18 -5.64
CA THR A 223 -12.83 -2.65 -6.88
C THR A 223 -13.75 -2.91 -8.06
N MET A 224 -14.26 -4.14 -8.22
CA MET A 224 -15.21 -4.47 -9.30
C MET A 224 -16.48 -3.62 -9.23
N ASN A 225 -17.01 -3.41 -8.03
CA ASN A 225 -18.17 -2.55 -7.82
C ASN A 225 -17.87 -1.08 -8.19
N ALA A 226 -16.67 -0.57 -7.88
CA ALA A 226 -16.26 0.77 -8.25
C ALA A 226 -16.11 0.93 -9.77
N ILE A 227 -15.44 -0.03 -10.44
CA ILE A 227 -15.30 -0.08 -11.90
C ILE A 227 -16.66 -0.11 -12.58
N SER A 228 -17.57 -0.97 -12.11
CA SER A 228 -18.92 -1.08 -12.65
C SER A 228 -19.73 0.22 -12.46
N LYS A 229 -19.64 0.86 -11.28
CA LYS A 229 -20.29 2.15 -11.02
C LYS A 229 -19.75 3.29 -11.89
N ALA A 230 -18.46 3.25 -12.21
CA ALA A 230 -17.82 4.21 -13.10
C ALA A 230 -18.06 3.90 -14.60
N GLY A 231 -18.75 2.80 -14.93
CA GLY A 231 -19.00 2.39 -16.32
C GLY A 231 -17.75 1.89 -17.06
N LEU A 232 -16.72 1.49 -16.31
CA LEU A 232 -15.43 1.07 -16.84
C LEU A 232 -15.38 -0.44 -17.12
N GLN A 233 -14.43 -0.85 -17.94
CA GLN A 233 -14.09 -2.25 -18.14
C GLN A 233 -12.90 -2.65 -17.23
N PRO A 234 -12.83 -3.90 -16.74
CA PRO A 234 -11.73 -4.33 -15.87
C PRO A 234 -10.33 -4.23 -16.49
N ASP A 235 -10.23 -4.33 -17.83
CA ASP A 235 -8.96 -4.21 -18.58
C ASP A 235 -8.40 -2.78 -18.62
N MET A 236 -9.18 -1.79 -18.14
CA MET A 236 -8.75 -0.42 -17.87
C MET A 236 -7.98 -0.31 -16.55
N VAL A 237 -7.82 -1.39 -15.79
CA VAL A 237 -7.03 -1.40 -14.56
C VAL A 237 -5.89 -2.41 -14.67
N VAL A 238 -4.67 -1.92 -14.45
CA VAL A 238 -3.43 -2.69 -14.39
C VAL A 238 -2.94 -2.64 -12.95
N PHE A 239 -2.81 -3.80 -12.30
CA PHE A 239 -2.27 -3.87 -10.95
C PHE A 239 -0.75 -3.98 -10.98
N GLU A 240 -0.07 -3.10 -10.25
CA GLU A 240 1.38 -3.10 -10.12
C GLU A 240 1.81 -3.85 -8.86
N VAL A 241 2.69 -4.83 -9.04
CA VAL A 241 3.27 -5.60 -7.94
C VAL A 241 4.75 -5.24 -7.84
N VAL A 242 5.14 -4.70 -6.70
CA VAL A 242 6.54 -4.35 -6.40
C VAL A 242 7.35 -5.61 -6.04
N GLU A 243 8.66 -5.59 -6.32
CA GLU A 243 9.62 -6.66 -6.04
C GLU A 243 9.79 -7.02 -4.54
N SER A 244 9.19 -6.29 -3.60
CA SER A 244 9.65 -6.23 -2.19
C SER A 244 9.74 -7.57 -1.42
N ASP A 245 10.61 -7.56 -0.39
CA ASP A 245 10.77 -8.59 0.65
C ASP A 245 9.46 -8.97 1.38
N GLU A 246 8.35 -8.29 1.09
CA GLU A 246 7.02 -8.58 1.64
C GLU A 246 6.28 -9.71 0.89
N VAL A 247 6.76 -10.16 -0.28
CA VAL A 247 6.20 -11.37 -0.93
C VAL A 247 6.69 -12.63 -0.20
N GLN A 248 6.23 -12.81 1.03
CA GLN A 248 6.55 -13.98 1.84
C GLN A 248 5.94 -15.28 1.29
N ASP A 249 4.80 -15.16 0.57
CA ASP A 249 4.12 -16.27 -0.07
C ASP A 249 3.84 -15.97 -1.55
N VAL A 250 4.78 -16.36 -2.41
CA VAL A 250 4.64 -16.21 -3.86
C VAL A 250 3.46 -17.05 -4.40
N ASN A 251 3.08 -18.16 -3.78
CA ASN A 251 1.93 -18.95 -4.24
C ASN A 251 0.61 -18.21 -3.97
N HIS A 252 0.52 -17.54 -2.83
CA HIS A 252 -0.60 -16.66 -2.52
C HIS A 252 -0.70 -15.50 -3.51
N LEU A 253 0.43 -14.83 -3.81
CA LEU A 253 0.49 -13.80 -4.84
C LEU A 253 0.01 -14.32 -6.21
N LEU A 254 0.50 -15.48 -6.64
CA LEU A 254 0.07 -16.09 -7.91
C LEU A 254 -1.43 -16.42 -7.92
N ASN A 255 -2.01 -16.82 -6.79
CA ASN A 255 -3.45 -17.05 -6.68
C ASN A 255 -4.26 -15.76 -6.79
N ILE A 256 -3.79 -14.67 -6.17
CA ILE A 256 -4.41 -13.34 -6.30
C ILE A 256 -4.39 -12.89 -7.76
N LEU A 257 -3.22 -12.94 -8.40
CA LEU A 257 -3.07 -12.44 -9.77
C LEU A 257 -3.78 -13.30 -10.81
N ARG A 258 -3.86 -14.63 -10.60
CA ARG A 258 -4.73 -15.48 -11.40
C ARG A 258 -6.18 -15.03 -11.30
N TYR A 259 -6.67 -14.81 -10.07
CA TYR A 259 -8.03 -14.33 -9.87
C TYR A 259 -8.27 -12.98 -10.56
N TYR A 260 -7.30 -12.06 -10.51
CA TYR A 260 -7.40 -10.76 -11.19
C TYR A 260 -7.51 -10.93 -12.70
N ARG A 261 -6.63 -11.74 -13.31
CA ARG A 261 -6.69 -12.01 -14.76
C ARG A 261 -7.97 -12.70 -15.19
N ASP A 262 -8.48 -13.65 -14.41
CA ASP A 262 -9.76 -14.32 -14.68
C ASP A 262 -10.95 -13.34 -14.69
N HIS A 263 -10.79 -12.14 -14.11
CA HIS A 263 -11.77 -11.05 -14.10
C HIS A 263 -11.44 -9.91 -15.07
N GLY A 264 -10.44 -10.09 -15.95
CA GLY A 264 -10.12 -9.15 -17.04
C GLY A 264 -9.08 -8.08 -16.69
N PHE A 265 -8.54 -8.07 -15.47
CA PHE A 265 -7.47 -7.15 -15.10
C PHE A 265 -6.12 -7.54 -15.72
N LYS A 266 -5.26 -6.55 -15.92
CA LYS A 266 -3.86 -6.77 -16.30
C LYS A 266 -2.93 -6.62 -15.11
N VAL A 267 -1.69 -7.11 -15.26
CA VAL A 267 -0.68 -7.09 -14.20
C VAL A 267 0.63 -6.52 -14.72
N ALA A 268 1.24 -5.65 -13.94
CA ALA A 268 2.59 -5.14 -14.14
C ALA A 268 3.52 -5.64 -13.02
N LEU A 269 4.75 -5.99 -13.37
CA LEU A 269 5.84 -6.15 -12.41
C LEU A 269 6.59 -4.82 -12.31
N ASP A 270 6.64 -4.24 -11.12
CA ASP A 270 7.29 -2.96 -10.86
C ASP A 270 8.78 -3.13 -10.47
N ASP A 271 9.56 -2.05 -10.63
CA ASP A 271 10.96 -1.94 -10.19
C ASP A 271 11.93 -3.02 -10.70
N LEU A 272 11.77 -3.51 -11.94
CA LEU A 272 12.68 -4.51 -12.50
C LEU A 272 14.11 -3.95 -12.59
N GLY A 273 15.03 -4.57 -11.87
CA GLY A 273 16.47 -4.21 -11.87
C GLY A 273 16.96 -3.51 -10.61
N ALA A 274 16.07 -3.17 -9.67
CA ALA A 274 16.44 -2.62 -8.37
C ALA A 274 16.95 -3.69 -7.36
N GLY A 275 16.68 -4.99 -7.63
CA GLY A 275 17.03 -6.11 -6.74
C GLY A 275 17.50 -7.39 -7.44
N PHE A 276 17.83 -8.42 -6.64
CA PHE A 276 18.36 -9.70 -7.11
C PHE A 276 17.27 -10.73 -7.50
N SER A 277 15.99 -10.46 -7.22
CA SER A 277 14.90 -11.46 -7.27
C SER A 277 13.94 -11.28 -8.45
N SER A 278 14.06 -10.20 -9.22
CA SER A 278 13.08 -9.77 -10.23
C SER A 278 12.90 -10.77 -11.38
N LEU A 279 13.96 -11.44 -11.87
CA LEU A 279 13.85 -12.38 -13.01
C LEU A 279 13.14 -13.68 -12.65
N ASN A 280 13.34 -14.18 -11.43
CA ASN A 280 12.63 -15.37 -10.94
C ASN A 280 11.14 -15.08 -10.78
N LEU A 281 10.80 -13.89 -10.26
CA LEU A 281 9.42 -13.46 -10.13
C LEU A 281 8.78 -13.22 -11.50
N LEU A 282 9.47 -12.57 -12.43
CA LEU A 282 9.03 -12.36 -13.81
C LEU A 282 8.63 -13.67 -14.49
N ALA A 283 9.49 -14.70 -14.40
CA ALA A 283 9.25 -16.02 -15.00
C ALA A 283 8.00 -16.73 -14.45
N ARG A 284 7.69 -16.51 -13.16
CA ARG A 284 6.51 -17.09 -12.49
C ARG A 284 5.25 -16.28 -12.75
N LEU A 285 5.35 -14.96 -12.65
CA LEU A 285 4.23 -14.03 -12.78
C LEU A 285 3.69 -13.95 -14.20
N LYS A 286 4.58 -13.96 -15.21
CA LYS A 286 4.25 -13.72 -16.62
C LYS A 286 3.35 -12.48 -16.77
N PRO A 287 3.83 -11.30 -16.35
CA PRO A 287 3.02 -10.08 -16.35
C PRO A 287 2.76 -9.56 -17.78
N ASP A 288 1.76 -8.71 -17.92
CA ASP A 288 1.45 -8.00 -19.17
C ASP A 288 2.46 -6.86 -19.41
N TYR A 289 2.91 -6.24 -18.31
CA TYR A 289 3.87 -5.14 -18.31
C TYR A 289 5.03 -5.40 -17.36
N VAL A 290 6.18 -4.80 -17.66
CA VAL A 290 7.30 -4.68 -16.73
C VAL A 290 7.81 -3.25 -16.72
N LYS A 291 8.02 -2.71 -15.52
CA LYS A 291 8.52 -1.36 -15.30
C LYS A 291 10.01 -1.45 -14.97
N LEU A 292 10.83 -0.68 -15.69
CA LEU A 292 12.28 -0.60 -15.48
C LEU A 292 12.56 0.56 -14.52
N ASP A 293 13.19 0.25 -13.39
CA ASP A 293 13.53 1.22 -12.35
C ASP A 293 14.43 2.36 -12.88
N MET A 294 14.30 3.54 -12.25
CA MET A 294 15.06 4.73 -12.60
C MET A 294 16.58 4.53 -12.52
N GLY A 295 17.09 3.61 -11.69
CA GLY A 295 18.50 3.26 -11.62
C GLY A 295 19.06 2.68 -12.92
N LEU A 296 18.22 2.01 -13.72
CA LEU A 296 18.55 1.54 -15.07
C LEU A 296 18.36 2.60 -16.16
N VAL A 297 17.46 3.56 -15.93
CA VAL A 297 17.08 4.57 -16.93
C VAL A 297 17.96 5.81 -16.88
N HIS A 298 18.24 6.33 -15.69
CA HIS A 298 19.04 7.55 -15.52
C HIS A 298 20.40 7.40 -16.20
N ASP A 299 20.81 8.37 -17.02
CA ASP A 299 22.09 8.39 -17.74
C ASP A 299 22.37 7.15 -18.62
N VAL A 300 21.36 6.34 -18.97
CA VAL A 300 21.53 5.10 -19.78
C VAL A 300 22.21 5.34 -21.13
N HIS A 301 22.03 6.53 -21.71
CA HIS A 301 22.63 6.94 -22.97
C HIS A 301 24.13 7.30 -22.86
N ARG A 302 24.67 7.42 -21.64
CA ARG A 302 26.05 7.83 -21.36
C ARG A 302 26.85 6.73 -20.67
N GLU A 303 26.19 5.84 -19.96
CA GLU A 303 26.82 4.75 -19.21
C GLU A 303 26.74 3.41 -19.97
N GLU A 304 27.87 2.97 -20.52
CA GLU A 304 27.94 1.76 -21.37
C GLU A 304 27.42 0.50 -20.67
N TYR A 305 27.79 0.25 -19.42
CA TYR A 305 27.32 -0.91 -18.67
C TYR A 305 25.80 -0.90 -18.50
N LYS A 306 25.25 0.26 -18.14
CA LYS A 306 23.80 0.46 -17.96
C LYS A 306 23.06 0.29 -19.28
N ALA A 307 23.61 0.82 -20.39
CA ALA A 307 23.08 0.64 -21.73
C ALA A 307 22.99 -0.84 -22.12
N VAL A 308 24.06 -1.62 -21.89
CA VAL A 308 24.08 -3.06 -22.19
C VAL A 308 23.06 -3.83 -21.36
N ILE A 309 22.99 -3.57 -20.05
CA ILE A 309 22.03 -4.25 -19.15
C ILE A 309 20.60 -3.93 -19.58
N THR A 310 20.27 -2.64 -19.71
CA THR A 310 18.92 -2.18 -20.06
C THR A 310 18.51 -2.67 -21.45
N GLY A 311 19.41 -2.64 -22.43
CA GLY A 311 19.15 -3.12 -23.78
C GLY A 311 18.82 -4.62 -23.81
N ASN A 312 19.52 -5.43 -23.02
CA ASN A 312 19.21 -6.86 -22.88
C ASN A 312 17.87 -7.11 -22.18
N LEU A 313 17.52 -6.32 -21.16
CA LEU A 313 16.21 -6.43 -20.50
C LEU A 313 15.06 -6.07 -21.44
N LEU A 314 15.21 -5.02 -22.24
CA LEU A 314 14.25 -4.64 -23.28
C LEU A 314 14.07 -5.75 -24.34
N ALA A 315 15.18 -6.33 -24.81
CA ALA A 315 15.15 -7.43 -25.76
C ALA A 315 14.51 -8.69 -25.18
N MET A 316 14.79 -9.01 -23.92
CA MET A 316 14.19 -10.13 -23.19
C MET A 316 12.68 -9.95 -23.04
N ALA A 317 12.21 -8.79 -22.57
CA ALA A 317 10.79 -8.50 -22.42
C ALA A 317 10.04 -8.66 -23.75
N ARG A 318 10.62 -8.12 -24.84
CA ARG A 318 10.10 -8.29 -26.20
C ARG A 318 10.01 -9.76 -26.63
N GLY A 319 11.06 -10.55 -26.36
CA GLY A 319 11.07 -11.99 -26.65
C GLY A 319 10.03 -12.79 -25.87
N LEU A 320 9.64 -12.31 -24.69
CA LEU A 320 8.59 -12.88 -23.85
C LEU A 320 7.18 -12.33 -24.18
N GLY A 321 7.07 -11.34 -25.07
CA GLY A 321 5.80 -10.67 -25.39
C GLY A 321 5.30 -9.72 -24.29
N ILE A 322 6.17 -9.31 -23.38
CA ILE A 322 5.87 -8.41 -22.25
C ILE A 322 6.13 -6.97 -22.67
N LYS A 323 5.23 -6.05 -22.34
CA LYS A 323 5.37 -4.63 -22.64
C LYS A 323 6.24 -3.91 -21.62
N THR A 324 7.14 -3.06 -22.06
CA THR A 324 8.05 -2.34 -21.16
C THR A 324 7.61 -0.90 -20.89
N ILE A 325 7.81 -0.45 -19.65
CA ILE A 325 7.66 0.95 -19.24
C ILE A 325 9.00 1.35 -18.62
N ALA A 326 9.71 2.30 -19.21
CA ALA A 326 10.93 2.83 -18.60
C ALA A 326 10.60 4.07 -17.77
N GLU A 327 10.93 4.02 -16.48
CA GLU A 327 10.56 5.05 -15.50
C GLU A 327 11.68 6.03 -15.21
N GLY A 328 11.32 7.21 -14.69
CA GLY A 328 12.30 8.23 -14.32
C GLY A 328 12.99 8.89 -15.52
N VAL A 329 12.33 8.98 -16.68
CA VAL A 329 12.91 9.67 -17.83
C VAL A 329 12.91 11.19 -17.59
N GLU A 330 14.09 11.78 -17.44
CA GLU A 330 14.25 13.21 -17.15
C GLU A 330 14.87 14.00 -18.31
N THR A 331 15.60 13.33 -19.20
CA THR A 331 16.33 13.97 -20.30
C THR A 331 15.96 13.41 -21.68
N GLU A 332 16.09 14.24 -22.71
CA GLU A 332 15.88 13.78 -24.10
C GLU A 332 16.86 12.68 -24.51
N GLY A 333 18.08 12.67 -23.95
CA GLY A 333 19.10 11.65 -24.23
C GLY A 333 18.64 10.26 -23.79
N GLU A 334 18.10 10.15 -22.58
CA GLU A 334 17.53 8.89 -22.05
C GLU A 334 16.34 8.43 -22.90
N TRP A 335 15.39 9.32 -23.16
CA TRP A 335 14.22 9.01 -23.97
C TRP A 335 14.60 8.48 -25.36
N ARG A 336 15.47 9.21 -26.09
CA ARG A 336 15.88 8.83 -27.45
C ARG A 336 16.59 7.48 -27.45
N TRP A 337 17.43 7.22 -26.45
CA TRP A 337 18.10 5.93 -26.31
C TRP A 337 17.07 4.82 -26.08
N LEU A 338 16.14 4.99 -25.14
CA LEU A 338 15.11 3.99 -24.83
C LEU A 338 14.21 3.68 -26.03
N ALA A 339 13.75 4.72 -26.74
CA ALA A 339 12.94 4.57 -27.94
C ALA A 339 13.69 3.83 -29.06
N ALA A 340 14.97 4.18 -29.30
CA ALA A 340 15.81 3.53 -30.31
C ALA A 340 16.10 2.05 -30.00
N HIS A 341 16.15 1.68 -28.72
CA HIS A 341 16.37 0.30 -28.27
C HIS A 341 15.05 -0.48 -28.07
N GLY A 342 13.92 0.15 -28.39
CA GLY A 342 12.59 -0.45 -28.47
C GLY A 342 11.98 -0.75 -27.10
N ALA A 343 12.06 0.22 -26.19
CA ALA A 343 11.06 0.36 -25.13
C ALA A 343 9.67 0.61 -25.74
N ASP A 344 8.61 0.02 -25.17
CA ASP A 344 7.25 0.28 -25.64
C ASP A 344 6.73 1.63 -25.13
N TYR A 345 6.92 1.89 -23.83
CA TYR A 345 6.43 3.07 -23.14
C TYR A 345 7.50 3.70 -22.25
N VAL A 346 7.30 4.98 -21.95
CA VAL A 346 8.18 5.78 -21.07
C VAL A 346 7.35 6.63 -20.12
N GLN A 347 7.89 6.88 -18.94
CA GLN A 347 7.30 7.73 -17.91
C GLN A 347 8.39 8.56 -17.23
N GLY A 348 8.12 9.83 -16.96
CA GLY A 348 9.07 10.70 -16.27
C GLY A 348 8.77 12.18 -16.41
N PHE A 349 9.51 13.00 -15.67
CA PHE A 349 9.29 14.44 -15.59
C PHE A 349 9.62 15.19 -16.89
N LEU A 350 10.33 14.56 -17.82
CA LEU A 350 10.48 15.07 -19.19
C LEU A 350 9.12 15.31 -19.85
N PHE A 351 8.15 14.42 -19.59
CA PHE A 351 6.82 14.44 -20.20
C PHE A 351 5.81 15.18 -19.34
N ALA A 352 5.63 14.73 -18.09
CA ALA A 352 4.75 15.38 -17.12
C ALA A 352 5.04 14.90 -15.69
N ARG A 353 4.68 15.75 -14.72
CA ARG A 353 4.67 15.38 -13.30
C ARG A 353 3.32 14.78 -12.91
N PRO A 354 3.24 14.00 -11.82
CA PRO A 354 1.97 13.56 -11.26
C PRO A 354 1.08 14.75 -10.85
N ALA A 355 -0.12 14.85 -11.42
CA ALA A 355 -1.05 15.94 -11.14
C ALA A 355 -2.52 15.48 -11.13
N ALA A 356 -3.39 16.28 -10.54
CA ALA A 356 -4.84 16.09 -10.55
C ALA A 356 -5.54 17.44 -10.83
N PRO A 357 -6.23 17.62 -11.97
CA PRO A 357 -6.24 16.73 -13.14
C PRO A 357 -4.82 16.52 -13.73
N PRO A 358 -4.57 15.46 -14.52
CA PRO A 358 -3.28 15.25 -15.15
C PRO A 358 -2.88 16.42 -16.06
N ASP A 359 -1.61 16.81 -16.00
CA ASP A 359 -1.04 17.83 -16.88
C ASP A 359 -0.97 17.33 -18.33
N ALA A 360 -1.02 18.27 -19.28
CA ALA A 360 -0.75 17.97 -20.68
C ALA A 360 0.69 17.46 -20.85
N VAL A 361 0.85 16.40 -21.65
CA VAL A 361 2.17 15.86 -21.97
C VAL A 361 3.00 16.87 -22.76
N LYS A 362 4.21 17.13 -22.28
CA LYS A 362 5.24 17.85 -23.01
C LYS A 362 5.91 16.88 -23.97
N VAL A 363 5.84 17.20 -25.26
CA VAL A 363 6.53 16.44 -26.30
C VAL A 363 7.83 17.18 -26.62
N PRO A 364 9.00 16.59 -26.32
CA PRO A 364 10.27 17.17 -26.76
C PRO A 364 10.28 17.27 -28.28
N CYS A 365 10.73 18.39 -28.83
CA CYS A 365 10.77 18.57 -30.29
C CYS A 365 11.71 17.53 -30.91
N CYS A 366 11.21 16.76 -31.88
CA CYS A 366 12.09 16.04 -32.79
C CYS A 366 12.87 17.11 -33.59
N PRO A 367 14.21 17.03 -33.73
CA PRO A 367 14.98 18.00 -34.49
C PRO A 367 14.58 18.10 -35.96
#